data_AF-A0A535E5I1-F1
#
_entry.id   AF-A0A535E5I1-F1
#
_cell.length_a   1.000
_cell.length_b   1.000
_cell.length_c   1.000
_cell.angle_alpha   90.00
_cell.angle_beta   90.00
_cell.angle_gamma   90.00
#
_symmetry.space_group_name_H-M   'P 1'
#
loop_
_entity.id
_entity.type
_entity.pdbx_description
1 polymer ?
#
loop_
_entity_poly.entity_id
_entity_poly.type
_entity_poly.pdbx_seq_one_letter_code
_entity_poly.pdbx_strand_id
1 'polypeptide(L)'
;MKIVFGTDGWRARIAEEYTFDAVRVCAQAVAEWVQKSGEADRGVIIGYDRRFASEHFAAAAAEVVAAHGIHVFLSTAAAPTQSFSYATMRKKAKAGIVITASHNPWPDNGFKVKSETGAAAAPDMLKALEAVIHPLASRPQDVRRMPYEEAKAAGRIELFDPAPDYLARVAQLFDLDAFRGAGYRIVCEPLYGSASGYFPRLLGGGKTQLVELHAERNPYFGGLNPEPIPPNTDEFLARITSEKADVGLAVDGDADRAGLGDEKGRFVTTLTTYALLMWYLLEIRKLRQPVVKTVNMTSMVDRL
;
A
#
# COMPACT_ATOMS: atom_id res chain seq x y z
N MET A 1 3.13 25.56 5.26
CA MET A 1 2.24 24.38 5.27
C MET A 1 2.30 23.70 6.65
N LYS A 2 1.23 23.05 7.11
CA LYS A 2 1.24 22.28 8.38
C LYS A 2 1.28 20.79 8.04
N ILE A 3 2.46 20.18 8.19
CA ILE A 3 2.67 18.75 7.96
C ILE A 3 2.86 18.09 9.33
N VAL A 4 1.98 17.15 9.64
CA VAL A 4 2.03 16.34 10.86
C VAL A 4 1.79 14.89 10.47
N PHE A 5 2.72 14.02 10.85
CA PHE A 5 2.63 12.60 10.62
C PHE A 5 1.68 11.97 11.65
N GLY A 6 0.67 11.26 11.14
CA GLY A 6 -0.14 10.36 11.93
C GLY A 6 0.58 9.02 12.14
N THR A 7 -0.19 8.00 12.52
CA THR A 7 0.33 6.65 12.78
C THR A 7 0.93 5.96 11.56
N ASP A 8 0.46 6.27 10.35
CA ASP A 8 0.97 5.71 9.09
C ASP A 8 1.05 6.80 8.03
N GLY A 9 1.93 7.77 8.25
CA GLY A 9 2.22 8.84 7.29
C GLY A 9 1.46 10.15 7.53
N TRP A 10 1.68 11.09 6.62
CA TRP A 10 0.93 12.33 6.53
C TRP A 10 -0.12 12.22 5.42
N ARG A 11 -1.32 12.77 5.62
CA ARG A 11 -2.40 12.81 4.63
C ARG A 11 -2.97 14.23 4.56
N ALA A 12 -3.33 14.67 3.37
CA ALA A 12 -3.94 15.97 3.13
C ALA A 12 -4.68 15.98 1.79
N ARG A 13 -5.49 17.02 1.58
CA ARG A 13 -6.21 17.22 0.32
C ARG A 13 -5.27 17.73 -0.77
N ILE A 14 -5.39 17.14 -1.96
CA ILE A 14 -4.61 17.50 -3.15
C ILE A 14 -4.88 18.96 -3.53
N ALA A 15 -3.83 19.68 -3.89
CA ALA A 15 -3.83 21.10 -4.27
C ALA A 15 -4.20 22.10 -3.15
N GLU A 16 -4.67 21.63 -2.00
CA GLU A 16 -4.69 22.40 -0.74
C GLU A 16 -3.35 22.21 -0.02
N GLU A 17 -3.27 21.36 1.01
CA GLU A 17 -2.00 21.11 1.70
C GLU A 17 -1.13 20.04 1.04
N TYR A 18 -1.73 19.10 0.28
CA TYR A 18 -0.99 18.07 -0.45
C TYR A 18 -0.53 18.58 -1.82
N THR A 19 0.64 19.24 -1.82
CA THR A 19 1.27 19.83 -3.00
C THR A 19 2.61 19.17 -3.30
N PHE A 20 3.15 19.39 -4.50
CA PHE A 20 4.48 18.90 -4.87
C PHE A 20 5.56 19.39 -3.90
N ASP A 21 5.47 20.64 -3.47
CA ASP A 21 6.41 21.23 -2.52
C ASP A 21 6.31 20.57 -1.14
N ALA A 22 5.10 20.25 -0.67
CA ALA A 22 4.92 19.52 0.57
C ALA A 22 5.49 18.10 0.52
N VAL A 23 5.28 17.39 -0.59
CA VAL A 23 5.87 16.06 -0.83
C VAL A 23 7.40 16.14 -0.87
N ARG A 24 7.97 17.16 -1.51
CA ARG A 24 9.41 17.40 -1.58
C ARG A 24 10.00 17.71 -0.20
N VAL A 25 9.32 18.51 0.62
CA VAL A 25 9.71 18.76 2.03
C VAL A 25 9.73 17.44 2.83
N CYS A 26 8.72 16.57 2.66
CA CYS A 26 8.73 15.26 3.31
C CYS A 26 9.89 14.38 2.82
N ALA A 27 10.15 14.36 1.51
CA ALA A 27 11.24 13.60 0.91
C ALA A 27 12.63 14.09 1.36
N GLN A 28 12.81 15.41 1.55
CA GLN A 28 14.02 16.01 2.09
C GLN A 28 14.33 15.45 3.48
N ALA A 29 13.32 15.37 4.35
CA ALA A 29 13.48 14.81 5.69
C ALA A 29 13.87 13.33 5.66
N VAL A 30 13.26 12.53 4.78
CA VAL A 30 13.65 11.12 4.60
C VAL A 30 15.09 11.02 4.10
N ALA A 31 15.47 11.83 3.11
CA ALA A 31 16.82 11.83 2.54
C ALA A 31 17.88 12.18 3.60
N GLU A 32 17.64 13.22 4.39
CA GLU A 32 18.54 13.60 5.49
C GLU A 32 18.63 12.53 6.58
N TRP A 33 17.50 11.90 6.93
CA TRP A 33 17.48 10.82 7.90
C TRP A 33 18.30 9.63 7.42
N VAL A 34 18.16 9.25 6.15
CA VAL A 34 18.96 8.18 5.53
C VAL A 34 20.45 8.56 5.51
N GLN A 35 20.82 9.79 5.15
CA GLN A 35 22.22 10.24 5.21
C GLN A 35 22.79 10.17 6.65
N LYS A 36 22.05 10.67 7.63
CA LYS A 36 22.46 10.68 9.05
C LYS A 36 22.63 9.27 9.62
N SER A 37 21.93 8.28 9.06
CA SER A 37 22.12 6.88 9.46
C SER A 37 23.47 6.28 9.02
N GLY A 38 24.18 6.93 8.09
CA GLY A 38 25.44 6.41 7.53
C GLY A 38 25.24 5.32 6.47
N GLU A 39 24.00 5.06 6.06
CA GLU A 39 23.63 3.94 5.18
C GLU A 39 22.95 4.41 3.89
N ALA A 40 23.41 5.53 3.34
CA ALA A 40 22.87 6.13 2.12
C ALA A 40 23.06 5.25 0.86
N ASP A 41 24.07 4.38 0.87
CA ASP A 41 24.39 3.41 -0.17
C ASP A 41 23.29 2.35 -0.37
N ARG A 42 22.49 2.09 0.66
CA ARG A 42 21.38 1.13 0.60
C ARG A 42 20.18 1.65 -0.20
N GLY A 43 20.08 2.97 -0.41
CA GLY A 43 19.02 3.58 -1.21
C GLY A 43 17.63 3.58 -0.56
N VAL A 44 16.64 4.04 -1.33
CA VAL A 44 15.24 4.22 -0.91
C VAL A 44 14.30 3.65 -1.98
N ILE A 45 13.30 2.87 -1.54
CA ILE A 45 12.16 2.48 -2.39
C ILE A 45 11.15 3.63 -2.46
N ILE A 46 10.65 3.96 -3.64
CA ILE A 46 9.53 4.90 -3.79
C ILE A 46 8.44 4.25 -4.63
N GLY A 47 7.24 4.15 -4.05
CA GLY A 47 6.05 3.57 -4.65
C GLY A 47 4.84 4.49 -4.51
N TYR A 48 3.73 4.10 -5.14
CA TYR A 48 2.52 4.90 -5.17
C TYR A 48 1.25 4.07 -5.44
N ASP A 49 0.09 4.63 -5.10
CA ASP A 49 -1.23 4.09 -5.42
C ASP A 49 -1.85 4.73 -6.69
N ARG A 50 -3.12 4.45 -6.97
CA ARG A 50 -3.82 4.93 -8.18
C ARG A 50 -4.53 6.28 -8.02
N ARG A 51 -4.30 7.02 -6.92
CA ARG A 51 -4.88 8.36 -6.72
C ARG A 51 -4.35 9.34 -7.76
N PHE A 52 -5.03 10.49 -7.83
CA PHE A 52 -4.70 11.52 -8.79
C PHE A 52 -3.25 11.98 -8.62
N ALA A 53 -2.49 11.90 -9.72
CA ALA A 53 -1.09 12.30 -9.83
C ALA A 53 -0.10 11.61 -8.87
N SER A 54 -0.46 10.48 -8.24
CA SER A 54 0.44 9.78 -7.29
C SER A 54 1.79 9.41 -7.93
N GLU A 55 1.83 9.05 -9.21
CA GLU A 55 3.08 8.77 -9.94
C GLU A 55 3.99 10.02 -10.05
N HIS A 56 3.40 11.20 -10.17
CA HIS A 56 4.15 12.45 -10.29
C HIS A 56 4.64 12.94 -8.92
N PHE A 57 3.84 12.75 -7.86
CA PHE A 57 4.30 12.98 -6.50
C PHE A 57 5.45 12.03 -6.12
N ALA A 58 5.38 10.76 -6.53
CA ALA A 58 6.48 9.81 -6.34
C ALA A 58 7.76 10.24 -7.07
N ALA A 59 7.64 10.70 -8.33
CA ALA A 59 8.76 11.26 -9.06
C ALA A 59 9.34 12.51 -8.37
N ALA A 60 8.49 13.42 -7.86
CA ALA A 60 8.95 14.60 -7.12
C ALA A 60 9.68 14.25 -5.80
N ALA A 61 9.27 13.17 -5.12
CA ALA A 61 10.03 12.64 -3.99
C ALA A 61 11.38 12.07 -4.44
N ALA A 62 11.42 11.34 -5.56
CA ALA A 62 12.64 10.78 -6.13
C ALA A 62 13.67 11.87 -6.52
N GLU A 63 13.24 12.99 -7.10
CA GLU A 63 14.08 14.15 -7.41
C GLU A 63 14.88 14.64 -6.18
N VAL A 64 14.22 14.69 -5.02
CA VAL A 64 14.82 15.17 -3.77
C VAL A 64 15.76 14.13 -3.18
N VAL A 65 15.34 12.87 -3.11
CA VAL A 65 16.19 11.80 -2.58
C VAL A 65 17.46 11.62 -3.43
N ALA A 66 17.32 11.63 -4.75
CA ALA A 66 18.46 11.52 -5.69
C ALA A 66 19.43 12.71 -5.56
N ALA A 67 18.92 13.93 -5.31
CA ALA A 67 19.75 15.11 -5.09
C ALA A 67 20.67 14.98 -3.86
N HIS A 68 20.31 14.13 -2.90
CA HIS A 68 21.13 13.82 -1.72
C HIS A 68 22.15 12.70 -1.95
N GLY A 69 22.36 12.28 -3.20
CA GLY A 69 23.32 11.20 -3.46
C GLY A 69 22.81 9.81 -3.14
N ILE A 70 21.52 9.67 -2.80
CA ILE A 70 20.91 8.40 -2.42
C ILE A 70 20.33 7.74 -3.67
N HIS A 71 20.58 6.45 -3.85
CA HIS A 71 19.98 5.66 -4.91
C HIS A 71 18.48 5.48 -4.68
N VAL A 72 17.68 5.68 -5.73
CA VAL A 72 16.23 5.54 -5.68
C VAL A 72 15.80 4.36 -6.52
N PHE A 73 15.07 3.43 -5.92
CA PHE A 73 14.30 2.44 -6.66
C PHE A 73 12.87 2.97 -6.80
N LEU A 74 12.52 3.49 -7.98
CA LEU A 74 11.21 4.08 -8.25
C LEU A 74 10.31 3.08 -8.99
N SER A 75 9.11 2.88 -8.47
CA SER A 75 8.13 1.98 -9.08
C SER A 75 7.70 2.45 -10.47
N THR A 76 7.54 1.52 -11.41
CA THR A 76 6.98 1.78 -12.75
C THR A 76 5.45 1.72 -12.80
N ALA A 77 4.82 1.21 -11.74
CA ALA A 77 3.38 1.02 -11.67
C ALA A 77 2.85 1.28 -10.26
N ALA A 78 1.57 1.62 -10.16
CA ALA A 78 0.88 1.57 -8.89
C ALA A 78 0.78 0.12 -8.40
N ALA A 79 0.91 -0.09 -7.10
CA ALA A 79 0.91 -1.43 -6.51
C ALA A 79 0.49 -1.39 -5.03
N PRO A 80 0.07 -2.53 -4.45
CA PRO A 80 -0.29 -2.59 -3.04
C PRO A 80 0.82 -2.09 -2.11
N THR A 81 0.49 -1.40 -1.01
CA THR A 81 1.50 -0.87 -0.07
C THR A 81 2.50 -1.94 0.39
N GLN A 82 2.03 -3.16 0.61
CA GLN A 82 2.83 -4.30 1.01
C GLN A 82 3.83 -4.79 -0.05
N SER A 83 3.62 -4.52 -1.35
CA SER A 83 4.63 -4.83 -2.37
C SER A 83 5.84 -3.90 -2.20
N PHE A 84 5.63 -2.64 -1.81
CA PHE A 84 6.71 -1.70 -1.54
C PHE A 84 7.41 -1.99 -0.20
N SER A 85 6.68 -2.42 0.82
CA SER A 85 7.27 -2.96 2.05
C SER A 85 8.15 -4.18 1.76
N TYR A 86 7.68 -5.09 0.92
CA TYR A 86 8.46 -6.27 0.51
C TYR A 86 9.68 -5.89 -0.32
N ALA A 87 9.54 -4.98 -1.29
CA ALA A 87 10.65 -4.47 -2.08
C ALA A 87 11.72 -3.80 -1.20
N THR A 88 11.31 -3.05 -0.16
CA THR A 88 12.23 -2.40 0.79
C THR A 88 13.11 -3.45 1.48
N MET A 89 12.51 -4.51 2.02
CA MET A 89 13.26 -5.62 2.62
C MET A 89 14.13 -6.36 1.59
N ARG A 90 13.56 -6.67 0.42
CA ARG A 90 14.19 -7.52 -0.60
C ARG A 90 15.41 -6.86 -1.22
N LYS A 91 15.32 -5.56 -1.55
CA LYS A 91 16.43 -4.74 -2.07
C LYS A 91 17.33 -4.21 -0.95
N LYS A 92 17.04 -4.54 0.32
CA LYS A 92 17.76 -4.05 1.51
C LYS A 92 17.83 -2.53 1.59
N ALA A 93 16.82 -1.84 1.06
CA ALA A 93 16.76 -0.38 1.11
C ALA A 93 16.71 0.11 2.55
N LYS A 94 17.24 1.32 2.81
CA LYS A 94 17.25 1.88 4.16
C LYS A 94 15.86 2.36 4.59
N ALA A 95 15.06 2.82 3.64
CA ALA A 95 13.68 3.24 3.87
C ALA A 95 12.83 3.04 2.61
N GLY A 96 11.51 3.13 2.79
CA GLY A 96 10.54 3.23 1.70
C GLY A 96 9.67 4.47 1.84
N ILE A 97 9.26 5.04 0.72
CA ILE A 97 8.22 6.08 0.62
C ILE A 97 7.08 5.49 -0.20
N VAL A 98 5.85 5.59 0.30
CA VAL A 98 4.65 5.19 -0.45
C VAL A 98 3.69 6.36 -0.53
N ILE A 99 3.41 6.80 -1.75
CA ILE A 99 2.46 7.88 -2.03
C ILE A 99 1.04 7.29 -2.07
N THR A 100 0.29 7.48 -0.99
CA THR A 100 -1.07 7.00 -0.84
C THR A 100 -1.75 7.56 0.40
N ALA A 101 -3.07 7.79 0.31
CA ALA A 101 -3.93 8.02 1.48
C ALA A 101 -4.82 6.80 1.84
N SER A 102 -4.46 5.59 1.39
CA SER A 102 -5.15 4.33 1.71
C SER A 102 -6.64 4.36 1.35
N HIS A 103 -7.52 4.33 2.35
CA HIS A 103 -8.98 4.32 2.25
C HIS A 103 -9.62 5.72 2.27
N ASN A 104 -8.82 6.79 2.43
CA ASN A 104 -9.35 8.16 2.45
C ASN A 104 -10.14 8.50 1.17
N PRO A 105 -11.05 9.48 1.22
CA PRO A 105 -11.71 10.01 0.02
C PRO A 105 -10.73 10.37 -1.10
N TRP A 106 -11.21 10.28 -2.34
CA TRP A 106 -10.43 10.51 -3.56
C TRP A 106 -9.72 11.88 -3.67
N PRO A 107 -10.17 12.99 -3.06
CA PRO A 107 -9.43 14.26 -3.10
C PRO A 107 -8.17 14.26 -2.25
N ASP A 108 -7.99 13.28 -1.36
CA ASP A 108 -6.83 13.19 -0.48
C ASP A 108 -5.70 12.40 -1.13
N ASN A 109 -4.47 12.71 -0.75
CA ASN A 109 -3.32 11.84 -0.95
C ASN A 109 -2.43 11.86 0.29
N GLY A 110 -1.40 11.02 0.33
CA GLY A 110 -0.61 10.83 1.53
C GLY A 110 0.83 10.44 1.25
N PHE A 111 1.66 10.56 2.28
CA PHE A 111 3.08 10.26 2.26
C PHE A 111 3.37 9.33 3.43
N LYS A 112 3.47 8.02 3.14
CA LYS A 112 3.83 7.00 4.12
C LYS A 112 5.34 6.77 4.08
N VAL A 113 5.93 6.56 5.25
CA VAL A 113 7.34 6.16 5.37
C VAL A 113 7.42 4.75 5.93
N LYS A 114 8.20 3.90 5.27
CA LYS A 114 8.49 2.54 5.68
C LYS A 114 9.93 2.45 6.19
N SER A 115 10.14 1.74 7.28
CA SER A 115 11.47 1.40 7.76
C SER A 115 12.12 0.35 6.87
N GLU A 116 13.41 0.09 7.09
CA GLU A 116 14.14 -1.00 6.42
C GLU A 116 13.53 -2.40 6.60
N THR A 117 12.70 -2.61 7.64
CA THR A 117 11.97 -3.86 7.84
C THR A 117 10.66 -3.92 7.04
N GLY A 118 10.38 -2.90 6.22
CA GLY A 118 9.12 -2.75 5.49
C GLY A 118 7.93 -2.34 6.36
N ALA A 119 8.09 -2.26 7.68
CA ALA A 119 7.06 -1.79 8.60
C ALA A 119 6.82 -0.28 8.45
N ALA A 120 5.70 0.23 8.97
CA ALA A 120 5.51 1.67 9.11
C ALA A 120 6.62 2.28 9.97
N ALA A 121 7.04 3.50 9.65
CA ALA A 121 8.03 4.23 10.44
C ALA A 121 7.58 4.36 11.91
N ALA A 122 8.48 4.03 12.83
CA ALA A 122 8.21 4.14 14.26
C ALA A 122 8.02 5.60 14.69
N PRO A 123 7.32 5.87 15.81
CA PRO A 123 7.09 7.24 16.29
C PRO A 123 8.37 8.09 16.42
N ASP A 124 9.47 7.50 16.87
CA ASP A 124 10.75 8.20 17.01
C ASP A 124 11.35 8.60 15.66
N MET A 125 11.20 7.74 14.64
CA MET A 125 11.60 8.07 13.27
C MET A 125 10.74 9.22 12.74
N LEU A 126 9.42 9.15 12.90
CA LEU A 126 8.49 10.20 12.46
C LEU A 126 8.81 11.55 13.12
N LYS A 127 9.08 11.55 14.42
CA LYS A 127 9.50 12.74 15.16
C LYS A 127 10.81 13.34 14.61
N ALA A 128 11.78 12.48 14.25
CA ALA A 128 13.02 12.93 13.62
C ALA A 128 12.79 13.54 12.23
N LEU A 129 11.86 13.00 11.45
CA LEU A 129 11.47 13.58 10.15
C LEU A 129 10.78 14.94 10.34
N GLU A 130 9.84 15.03 11.28
CA GLU A 130 9.11 16.27 11.57
C GLU A 130 10.03 17.41 12.00
N ALA A 131 11.09 17.11 12.75
CA ALA A 131 12.11 18.09 13.13
C ALA A 131 12.82 18.75 11.93
N VAL A 132 12.91 18.05 10.79
CA VAL A 132 13.43 18.59 9.52
C VAL A 132 12.31 19.29 8.74
N ILE A 133 11.10 18.73 8.74
CA ILE A 133 9.96 19.24 7.97
C ILE A 133 9.49 20.59 8.48
N HIS A 134 9.28 20.76 9.79
CA HIS A 134 8.67 21.97 10.35
C HIS A 134 9.39 23.28 9.96
N PRO A 135 10.72 23.39 10.05
CA PRO A 135 11.42 24.60 9.60
C PRO A 135 11.38 24.77 8.08
N LEU A 136 11.39 23.69 7.29
CA LEU A 136 11.35 23.74 5.82
C LEU A 136 9.95 24.00 5.24
N ALA A 137 8.90 23.70 6.00
CA ALA A 137 7.51 23.86 5.59
C ALA A 137 7.09 25.32 5.32
N SER A 138 7.86 26.29 5.82
CA SER A 138 7.70 27.72 5.50
C SER A 138 8.63 28.20 4.38
N ARG A 139 9.57 27.36 3.95
CA ARG A 139 10.62 27.68 2.97
C ARG A 139 10.84 26.53 1.96
N PRO A 140 9.79 26.05 1.27
CA PRO A 140 9.89 24.90 0.37
C PRO A 140 10.88 25.10 -0.79
N GLN A 141 11.20 26.35 -1.14
CA GLN A 141 12.20 26.68 -2.15
C GLN A 141 13.63 26.24 -1.76
N ASP A 142 13.89 26.02 -0.47
CA ASP A 142 15.20 25.60 0.04
C ASP A 142 15.42 24.08 -0.10
N VAL A 143 14.40 23.32 -0.51
CA VAL A 143 14.52 21.87 -0.74
C VAL A 143 15.46 21.60 -1.90
N ARG A 144 16.47 20.75 -1.65
CA ARG A 144 17.43 20.34 -2.66
C ARG A 144 16.77 19.41 -3.67
N ARG A 145 16.95 19.68 -4.96
CA ARG A 145 16.34 18.93 -6.06
C ARG A 145 17.34 18.68 -7.18
N MET A 146 17.20 17.54 -7.82
CA MET A 146 17.81 17.20 -9.10
C MET A 146 16.65 16.87 -10.05
N PRO A 147 16.55 17.50 -11.24
CA PRO A 147 15.49 17.21 -12.19
C PRO A 147 15.39 15.72 -12.48
N TYR A 148 14.17 15.19 -12.58
CA TYR A 148 13.94 13.76 -12.73
C TYR A 148 14.75 13.10 -13.86
N GLU A 149 14.74 13.69 -15.06
CA GLU A 149 15.46 13.15 -16.21
C GLU A 149 16.99 13.20 -16.02
N GLU A 150 17.51 14.20 -15.32
CA GLU A 150 18.94 14.29 -14.97
C GLU A 150 19.31 13.20 -13.95
N ALA A 151 18.51 13.04 -12.90
CA ALA A 151 18.71 12.01 -11.88
C ALA A 151 18.66 10.59 -12.47
N LYS A 152 17.74 10.36 -13.40
CA LYS A 152 17.63 9.09 -14.14
C LYS A 152 18.82 8.86 -15.06
N ALA A 153 19.23 9.87 -15.85
CA ALA A 153 20.40 9.78 -16.73
C ALA A 153 21.71 9.56 -15.95
N ALA A 154 21.81 10.12 -14.74
CA ALA A 154 22.93 9.92 -13.82
C ALA A 154 22.90 8.55 -13.10
N GLY A 155 21.92 7.68 -13.39
CA GLY A 155 21.78 6.37 -12.77
C GLY A 155 21.38 6.40 -11.29
N ARG A 156 20.86 7.53 -10.79
CA ARG A 156 20.41 7.69 -9.40
C ARG A 156 18.97 7.23 -9.19
N ILE A 157 18.20 7.12 -10.27
CA ILE A 157 16.84 6.58 -10.25
C ILE A 157 16.82 5.31 -11.10
N GLU A 158 16.66 4.17 -10.44
CA GLU A 158 16.41 2.87 -11.04
C GLU A 158 14.90 2.60 -11.05
N LEU A 159 14.36 2.33 -12.24
CA LEU A 159 12.96 1.94 -12.38
C LEU A 159 12.78 0.43 -12.12
N PHE A 160 11.73 0.04 -11.41
CA PHE A 160 11.42 -1.38 -11.18
C PHE A 160 9.91 -1.66 -11.20
N ASP A 161 9.54 -2.87 -11.65
CA ASP A 161 8.18 -3.40 -11.49
C ASP A 161 8.02 -4.03 -10.10
N PRO A 162 7.12 -3.53 -9.24
CA PRO A 162 6.91 -4.08 -7.90
C PRO A 162 6.18 -5.43 -7.88
N ALA A 163 5.54 -5.84 -8.97
CA ALA A 163 4.64 -6.99 -8.97
C ALA A 163 5.34 -8.36 -8.93
N PRO A 164 6.35 -8.67 -9.78
CA PRO A 164 6.85 -10.05 -9.93
C PRO A 164 7.40 -10.64 -8.64
N ASP A 165 8.26 -9.90 -7.94
CA ASP A 165 8.87 -10.35 -6.69
C ASP A 165 7.84 -10.51 -5.58
N TYR A 166 6.88 -9.59 -5.48
CA TYR A 166 5.81 -9.67 -4.49
C TYR A 166 4.87 -10.87 -4.75
N LEU A 167 4.44 -11.06 -6.00
CA LEU A 167 3.59 -12.19 -6.39
C LEU A 167 4.31 -13.53 -6.17
N ALA A 168 5.60 -13.62 -6.51
CA ALA A 168 6.41 -14.80 -6.24
C ALA A 168 6.51 -15.08 -4.74
N ARG A 169 6.63 -14.05 -3.90
CA ARG A 169 6.61 -14.22 -2.44
C ARG A 169 5.28 -14.76 -1.95
N VAL A 170 4.16 -14.21 -2.42
CA VAL A 170 2.82 -14.70 -2.02
C VAL A 170 2.62 -16.17 -2.44
N ALA A 171 3.09 -16.54 -3.64
CA ALA A 171 3.04 -17.91 -4.13
C ALA A 171 3.85 -18.93 -3.28
N GLN A 172 4.82 -18.46 -2.48
CA GLN A 172 5.53 -19.33 -1.53
C GLN A 172 4.78 -19.53 -0.20
N LEU A 173 3.79 -18.69 0.10
CA LEU A 173 3.07 -18.71 1.38
C LEU A 173 1.82 -19.60 1.36
N PHE A 174 1.29 -19.85 0.16
CA PHE A 174 0.01 -20.53 -0.07
C PHE A 174 0.12 -21.51 -1.24
N ASP A 175 -0.65 -22.60 -1.18
CA ASP A 175 -0.79 -23.52 -2.30
C ASP A 175 -1.77 -22.93 -3.34
N LEU A 176 -1.24 -22.11 -4.23
CA LEU A 176 -2.02 -21.44 -5.27
C LEU A 176 -2.52 -22.41 -6.34
N ASP A 177 -1.85 -23.54 -6.56
CA ASP A 177 -2.27 -24.52 -7.56
C ASP A 177 -3.48 -25.32 -7.06
N ALA A 178 -3.50 -25.71 -5.78
CA ALA A 178 -4.70 -26.26 -5.16
C ALA A 178 -5.86 -25.27 -5.21
N PHE A 179 -5.61 -23.99 -4.91
CA PHE A 179 -6.64 -22.94 -4.99
C PHE A 179 -7.18 -22.77 -6.42
N ARG A 180 -6.30 -22.69 -7.42
CA ARG A 180 -6.65 -22.61 -8.85
C ARG A 180 -7.42 -23.85 -9.30
N GLY A 181 -7.10 -25.02 -8.76
CA GLY A 181 -7.73 -26.31 -9.09
C GLY A 181 -9.08 -26.56 -8.40
N ALA A 182 -9.42 -25.81 -7.36
CA ALA A 182 -10.61 -26.04 -6.53
C ALA A 182 -11.94 -25.78 -7.26
N GLY A 183 -11.96 -24.89 -8.25
CA GLY A 183 -13.15 -24.61 -9.05
C GLY A 183 -14.14 -23.65 -8.40
N TYR A 184 -13.67 -22.79 -7.49
CA TYR A 184 -14.49 -21.74 -6.90
C TYR A 184 -14.82 -20.64 -7.90
N ARG A 185 -15.89 -19.89 -7.67
CA ARG A 185 -16.15 -18.60 -8.31
C ARG A 185 -16.03 -17.50 -7.28
N ILE A 186 -15.19 -16.51 -7.57
CA ILE A 186 -14.83 -15.45 -6.62
C ILE A 186 -15.04 -14.09 -7.27
N VAL A 187 -15.71 -13.19 -6.56
CA VAL A 187 -15.77 -11.78 -6.93
C VAL A 187 -14.64 -11.05 -6.22
N CYS A 188 -13.82 -10.32 -6.98
CA CYS A 188 -12.70 -9.53 -6.47
C CYS A 188 -12.96 -8.05 -6.72
N GLU A 189 -12.80 -7.22 -5.69
CA GLU A 189 -13.09 -5.78 -5.75
C GLU A 189 -11.87 -4.98 -5.28
N PRO A 190 -11.03 -4.47 -6.20
CA PRO A 190 -9.90 -3.60 -5.88
C PRO A 190 -10.32 -2.14 -5.62
N LEU A 191 -11.60 -1.79 -5.76
CA LEU A 191 -12.14 -0.44 -5.64
C LEU A 191 -11.33 0.58 -6.46
N TYR A 192 -11.07 0.32 -7.75
CA TYR A 192 -10.19 1.15 -8.61
C TYR A 192 -8.74 1.30 -8.10
N GLY A 193 -8.39 0.67 -6.99
CA GLY A 193 -7.16 0.82 -6.24
C GLY A 193 -6.03 -0.08 -6.74
N SER A 194 -5.00 -0.18 -5.91
CA SER A 194 -3.68 -0.65 -6.32
C SER A 194 -3.58 -2.16 -6.50
N ALA A 195 -4.57 -2.92 -6.05
CA ALA A 195 -4.69 -4.35 -6.33
C ALA A 195 -5.27 -4.66 -7.71
N SER A 196 -5.67 -3.67 -8.50
CA SER A 196 -6.25 -3.89 -9.83
C SER A 196 -5.31 -4.70 -10.72
N GLY A 197 -5.78 -5.83 -11.21
CA GLY A 197 -5.02 -6.78 -12.02
C GLY A 197 -4.08 -7.71 -11.20
N TYR A 198 -3.95 -7.52 -9.89
CA TYR A 198 -3.18 -8.45 -9.05
C TYR A 198 -3.95 -9.75 -8.80
N PHE A 199 -5.27 -9.69 -8.61
CA PHE A 199 -6.10 -10.87 -8.38
C PHE A 199 -5.99 -11.89 -9.54
N PRO A 200 -6.25 -11.54 -10.80
CA PRO A 200 -6.12 -12.49 -11.91
C PRO A 200 -4.69 -12.96 -12.13
N ARG A 201 -3.67 -12.11 -11.91
CA ARG A 201 -2.26 -12.52 -12.01
C ARG A 201 -1.87 -13.55 -10.95
N LEU A 202 -2.41 -13.43 -9.73
CA LEU A 202 -2.09 -14.31 -8.62
C LEU A 202 -2.92 -15.60 -8.65
N LEU A 203 -4.21 -15.48 -8.90
CA LEU A 203 -5.19 -16.54 -8.64
C LEU A 203 -5.81 -17.15 -9.92
N GLY A 204 -5.56 -16.56 -11.10
CA GLY A 204 -6.10 -17.04 -12.37
C GLY A 204 -5.37 -18.26 -12.95
N GLY A 205 -5.83 -18.73 -14.11
CA GLY A 205 -5.19 -19.80 -14.89
C GLY A 205 -5.59 -21.24 -14.52
N GLY A 206 -6.64 -21.42 -13.72
CA GLY A 206 -7.14 -22.74 -13.31
C GLY A 206 -8.65 -22.91 -13.51
N LYS A 207 -9.24 -23.83 -12.74
CA LYS A 207 -10.68 -24.06 -12.69
C LYS A 207 -11.41 -22.97 -11.90
N THR A 208 -10.74 -22.39 -10.91
CA THR A 208 -11.28 -21.26 -10.14
C THR A 208 -11.45 -20.04 -11.04
N GLN A 209 -12.65 -19.48 -11.05
CA GLN A 209 -13.07 -18.35 -11.87
C GLN A 209 -13.07 -17.08 -11.03
N LEU A 210 -12.53 -16.00 -11.60
CA LEU A 210 -12.47 -14.70 -10.94
C LEU A 210 -13.29 -13.69 -11.73
N VAL A 211 -14.10 -12.91 -11.02
CA VAL A 211 -14.78 -11.74 -11.55
C VAL A 211 -14.18 -10.53 -10.86
N GLU A 212 -13.24 -9.86 -11.53
CA GLU A 212 -12.61 -8.64 -11.01
C GLU A 212 -13.44 -7.42 -11.43
N LEU A 213 -13.90 -6.65 -10.45
CA LEU A 213 -14.63 -5.41 -10.64
C LEU A 213 -13.67 -4.22 -10.66
N HIS A 214 -14.09 -3.09 -11.24
CA HIS A 214 -13.45 -1.79 -11.08
C HIS A 214 -11.91 -1.79 -11.19
N ALA A 215 -11.33 -2.56 -12.11
CA ALA A 215 -9.88 -2.70 -12.26
C ALA A 215 -9.25 -1.58 -13.12
N GLU A 216 -10.06 -0.85 -13.86
CA GLU A 216 -9.64 0.29 -14.66
C GLU A 216 -9.11 1.44 -13.80
N ARG A 217 -8.30 2.32 -14.41
CA ARG A 217 -7.75 3.47 -13.69
C ARG A 217 -8.83 4.54 -13.55
N ASN A 218 -9.30 4.74 -12.33
CA ASN A 218 -10.22 5.83 -12.00
C ASN A 218 -9.78 6.53 -10.71
N PRO A 219 -9.05 7.66 -10.79
CA PRO A 219 -8.60 8.40 -9.61
C PRO A 219 -9.73 9.02 -8.77
N TYR A 220 -10.96 9.04 -9.28
CA TYR A 220 -12.17 9.47 -8.57
C TYR A 220 -12.84 8.29 -7.82
N PHE A 221 -12.34 7.07 -7.98
CA PHE A 221 -12.85 5.86 -7.30
C PHE A 221 -14.36 5.64 -7.51
N GLY A 222 -14.88 5.99 -8.69
CA GLY A 222 -16.33 5.93 -8.98
C GLY A 222 -17.19 6.88 -8.12
N GLY A 223 -16.57 7.83 -7.41
CA GLY A 223 -17.23 8.71 -6.45
C GLY A 223 -17.40 8.13 -5.06
N LEU A 224 -16.87 6.93 -4.82
CA LEU A 224 -16.89 6.27 -3.53
C LEU A 224 -15.55 6.45 -2.80
N ASN A 225 -15.57 6.25 -1.49
CA ASN A 225 -14.33 6.09 -0.75
C ASN A 225 -13.80 4.67 -1.01
N PRO A 226 -12.50 4.48 -1.29
CA PRO A 226 -11.92 3.17 -1.52
C PRO A 226 -11.70 2.45 -0.19
N GLU A 227 -12.77 2.24 0.58
CA GLU A 227 -12.79 1.56 1.86
C GLU A 227 -13.72 0.34 1.76
N PRO A 228 -13.25 -0.89 2.06
CA PRO A 228 -13.97 -2.12 1.80
C PRO A 228 -15.01 -2.43 2.90
N ILE A 229 -15.92 -1.48 3.13
CA ILE A 229 -17.06 -1.59 4.05
C ILE A 229 -18.32 -1.00 3.38
N PRO A 230 -19.54 -1.42 3.78
CA PRO A 230 -20.76 -0.76 3.33
C PRO A 230 -20.79 0.72 3.74
N PRO A 231 -21.34 1.63 2.90
CA PRO A 231 -22.04 1.34 1.64
C PRO A 231 -21.13 1.24 0.41
N ASN A 232 -19.81 1.47 0.54
CA ASN A 232 -18.88 1.48 -0.61
C ASN A 232 -18.75 0.10 -1.31
N THR A 233 -19.23 -0.96 -0.67
CA THR A 233 -19.16 -2.34 -1.15
C THR A 233 -20.52 -2.93 -1.54
N ASP A 234 -21.58 -2.12 -1.59
CA ASP A 234 -22.94 -2.60 -1.85
C ASP A 234 -23.08 -3.25 -3.24
N GLU A 235 -22.47 -2.64 -4.28
CA GLU A 235 -22.43 -3.25 -5.63
C GLU A 235 -21.65 -4.57 -5.61
N PHE A 236 -20.50 -4.60 -4.95
CA PHE A 236 -19.69 -5.80 -4.80
C PHE A 236 -20.48 -6.94 -4.14
N LEU A 237 -21.21 -6.65 -3.05
CA LEU A 237 -22.04 -7.64 -2.36
C LEU A 237 -23.19 -8.14 -3.24
N ALA A 238 -23.84 -7.25 -4.00
CA ALA A 238 -24.85 -7.64 -4.97
C ALA A 238 -24.26 -8.53 -6.09
N ARG A 239 -23.04 -8.21 -6.55
CA ARG A 239 -22.35 -8.96 -7.59
C ARG A 239 -22.03 -10.39 -7.17
N ILE A 240 -21.68 -10.63 -5.90
CA ILE A 240 -21.47 -11.99 -5.39
C ILE A 240 -22.70 -12.87 -5.67
N THR A 241 -23.90 -12.37 -5.38
CA THR A 241 -25.14 -13.12 -5.60
C THR A 241 -25.50 -13.27 -7.07
N SER A 242 -25.33 -12.24 -7.89
CA SER A 242 -25.71 -12.28 -9.31
C SER A 242 -24.79 -13.19 -10.12
N GLU A 243 -23.51 -13.25 -9.78
CA GLU A 243 -22.55 -14.18 -10.38
C GLU A 243 -22.63 -15.59 -9.80
N LYS A 244 -23.41 -15.79 -8.71
CA LYS A 244 -23.45 -17.03 -7.92
C LYS A 244 -22.03 -17.42 -7.46
N ALA A 245 -21.29 -16.45 -6.94
CA ALA A 245 -19.95 -16.66 -6.43
C ALA A 245 -19.99 -17.28 -5.02
N ASP A 246 -18.97 -18.08 -4.71
CA ASP A 246 -18.82 -18.77 -3.43
C ASP A 246 -18.37 -17.82 -2.32
N VAL A 247 -17.63 -16.77 -2.69
CA VAL A 247 -17.11 -15.75 -1.78
C VAL A 247 -16.73 -14.49 -2.56
N GLY A 248 -16.75 -13.35 -1.88
CA GLY A 248 -16.17 -12.11 -2.39
C GLY A 248 -15.00 -11.62 -1.54
N LEU A 249 -14.03 -10.98 -2.18
CA LEU A 249 -12.91 -10.28 -1.54
C LEU A 249 -12.78 -8.85 -2.09
N ALA A 250 -12.94 -7.86 -1.23
CA ALA A 250 -12.68 -6.46 -1.52
C ALA A 250 -11.42 -5.97 -0.80
N VAL A 251 -10.68 -5.03 -1.37
CA VAL A 251 -9.52 -4.37 -0.73
C VAL A 251 -9.61 -2.86 -0.87
N ASP A 252 -8.91 -2.13 0.01
CA ASP A 252 -8.89 -0.66 -0.01
C ASP A 252 -7.94 -0.08 -1.08
N GLY A 253 -7.87 1.25 -1.18
CA GLY A 253 -7.16 1.95 -2.26
C GLY A 253 -5.68 1.57 -2.43
N ASP A 254 -4.96 1.30 -1.35
CA ASP A 254 -3.59 0.78 -1.37
C ASP A 254 -3.47 -0.69 -0.98
N ALA A 255 -4.60 -1.38 -0.88
CA ALA A 255 -4.76 -2.81 -0.72
C ALA A 255 -4.05 -3.42 0.50
N ASP A 256 -3.95 -2.67 1.60
CA ASP A 256 -3.48 -3.16 2.90
C ASP A 256 -4.62 -3.63 3.83
N ARG A 257 -5.88 -3.37 3.44
CA ARG A 257 -7.10 -3.85 4.11
C ARG A 257 -7.89 -4.81 3.22
N ALA A 258 -8.71 -5.63 3.86
CA ALA A 258 -9.63 -6.53 3.17
C ALA A 258 -11.04 -6.52 3.80
N GLY A 259 -12.06 -6.57 2.95
CA GLY A 259 -13.45 -6.86 3.29
C GLY A 259 -13.90 -8.13 2.58
N LEU A 260 -14.83 -8.87 3.20
CA LEU A 260 -15.30 -10.16 2.68
C LEU A 260 -16.83 -10.16 2.55
N GLY A 261 -17.33 -10.85 1.53
CA GLY A 261 -18.75 -11.16 1.38
C GLY A 261 -18.97 -12.67 1.28
N ASP A 262 -19.99 -13.19 1.98
CA ASP A 262 -20.39 -14.60 1.88
C ASP A 262 -21.19 -14.88 0.59
N GLU A 263 -21.51 -16.15 0.33
CA GLU A 263 -22.22 -16.60 -0.87
C GLU A 263 -23.64 -16.00 -1.01
N LYS A 264 -24.16 -15.40 0.06
CA LYS A 264 -25.47 -14.73 0.11
C LYS A 264 -25.35 -13.22 -0.06
N GLY A 265 -24.17 -12.70 -0.38
CA GLY A 265 -23.90 -11.27 -0.50
C GLY A 265 -23.96 -10.54 0.84
N ARG A 266 -23.69 -11.23 1.96
CA ARG A 266 -23.65 -10.59 3.28
C ARG A 266 -22.23 -10.21 3.63
N PHE A 267 -22.06 -8.98 4.09
CA PHE A 267 -20.78 -8.50 4.58
C PHE A 267 -20.32 -9.30 5.80
N VAL A 268 -19.11 -9.85 5.72
CA VAL A 268 -18.47 -10.55 6.84
C VAL A 268 -17.64 -9.55 7.62
N THR A 269 -18.00 -9.35 8.89
CA THR A 269 -17.33 -8.34 9.73
C THR A 269 -15.85 -8.63 9.89
N THR A 270 -15.04 -7.58 10.07
CA THR A 270 -13.59 -7.71 10.33
C THR A 270 -13.28 -8.57 11.55
N LEU A 271 -14.14 -8.55 12.57
CA LEU A 271 -14.05 -9.41 13.74
C LEU A 271 -14.22 -10.90 13.40
N THR A 272 -15.19 -11.22 12.55
CA THR A 272 -15.41 -12.59 12.05
C THR A 272 -14.26 -13.04 11.15
N THR A 273 -13.83 -12.18 10.23
CA THR A 273 -12.69 -12.44 9.34
C THR A 273 -11.41 -12.73 10.13
N TYR A 274 -11.11 -11.92 11.15
CA TYR A 274 -9.95 -12.14 12.02
C TYR A 274 -10.05 -13.48 12.77
N ALA A 275 -11.22 -13.84 13.30
CA ALA A 275 -11.42 -15.14 13.95
C ALA A 275 -11.22 -16.33 12.99
N LEU A 276 -11.71 -16.23 11.76
CA LEU A 276 -11.52 -17.25 10.73
C LEU A 276 -10.06 -17.41 10.32
N LEU A 277 -9.33 -16.29 10.16
CA LEU A 277 -7.90 -16.31 9.88
C LEU A 277 -7.11 -16.94 11.04
N MET A 278 -7.44 -16.59 12.28
CA MET A 278 -6.80 -17.19 13.45
C MET A 278 -7.09 -18.68 13.55
N TRP A 279 -8.33 -19.11 13.32
CA TRP A 279 -8.67 -20.53 13.26
C TRP A 279 -7.89 -21.25 12.16
N TYR A 280 -7.79 -20.68 10.96
CA TYR A 280 -7.00 -21.26 9.88
C TYR A 280 -5.51 -21.40 10.25
N LEU A 281 -4.91 -20.36 10.84
CA LEU A 281 -3.50 -20.40 11.25
C LEU A 281 -3.24 -21.43 12.35
N LEU A 282 -4.09 -21.47 13.38
CA LEU A 282 -3.93 -22.34 14.54
C LEU A 282 -4.30 -23.79 14.22
N GLU A 283 -5.42 -24.02 13.54
CA GLU A 283 -5.97 -25.36 13.34
C GLU A 283 -5.65 -26.00 12.00
N ILE A 284 -5.53 -25.23 10.92
CA ILE A 284 -5.23 -25.79 9.61
C ILE A 284 -3.73 -25.76 9.35
N ARG A 285 -3.08 -24.61 9.56
CA ARG A 285 -1.63 -24.44 9.36
C ARG A 285 -0.79 -24.92 10.54
N LYS A 286 -1.42 -25.20 11.69
CA LYS A 286 -0.76 -25.60 12.94
C LYS A 286 0.35 -24.62 13.38
N LEU A 287 0.22 -23.35 13.03
CA LEU A 287 1.16 -22.28 13.38
C LEU A 287 0.78 -21.67 14.72
N ARG A 288 1.25 -22.30 15.81
CA ARG A 288 1.01 -21.84 17.18
C ARG A 288 2.18 -21.01 17.69
N GLN A 289 2.09 -19.70 17.53
CA GLN A 289 3.07 -18.69 17.95
C GLN A 289 2.37 -17.57 18.73
N PRO A 290 3.09 -16.71 19.46
CA PRO A 290 2.48 -15.57 20.16
C PRO A 290 1.64 -14.71 19.22
N VAL A 291 0.42 -14.37 19.66
CA VAL A 291 -0.53 -13.56 18.90
C VAL A 291 -0.61 -12.18 19.56
N VAL A 292 -0.40 -11.13 18.77
CA VAL A 292 -0.58 -9.74 19.19
C VAL A 292 -1.86 -9.23 18.52
N LYS A 293 -2.80 -8.72 19.32
CA LYS A 293 -4.05 -8.12 18.84
C LYS A 293 -4.32 -6.81 19.55
N THR A 294 -5.07 -5.91 18.91
CA THR A 294 -5.56 -4.69 19.55
C THR A 294 -6.72 -5.00 20.50
N VAL A 295 -6.91 -4.16 21.52
CA VAL A 295 -7.93 -4.37 22.57
C VAL A 295 -9.37 -4.37 22.07
N ASN A 296 -9.62 -3.82 20.88
CA ASN A 296 -10.93 -3.77 20.23
C ASN A 296 -11.21 -4.97 19.31
N MET A 297 -10.32 -5.97 19.24
CA MET A 297 -10.54 -7.19 18.46
C MET A 297 -11.41 -8.20 19.20
N THR A 298 -11.91 -9.19 18.46
CA THR A 298 -12.80 -10.24 18.97
C THR A 298 -12.15 -11.05 20.09
N SER A 299 -12.95 -11.40 21.11
CA SER A 299 -12.57 -12.34 22.17
C SER A 299 -12.66 -13.80 21.73
N MET A 300 -13.20 -14.08 20.53
CA MET A 300 -13.26 -15.43 19.97
C MET A 300 -11.86 -16.05 19.85
N VAL A 301 -10.86 -15.24 19.57
CA VAL A 301 -9.46 -15.69 19.40
C VAL A 301 -8.89 -16.25 20.70
N ASP A 302 -9.38 -15.78 21.86
CA ASP A 302 -8.92 -16.28 23.16
C ASP A 302 -9.54 -17.64 23.51
N ARG A 303 -10.54 -18.08 22.72
CA ARG A 303 -11.23 -19.37 22.86
C ARG A 303 -10.75 -20.42 21.85
N LEU A 304 -10.03 -20.01 20.80
CA LEU A 304 -9.44 -20.87 19.77
C LEU A 304 -8.11 -21.44 20.26
#